data_AF-A0A543PJ92-F1
#
_entry.id   AF-A0A543PJ92-F1
#
_cell.length_a   1.000
_cell.length_b   1.000
_cell.length_c   1.000
_cell.angle_alpha   90.00
_cell.angle_beta   90.00
_cell.angle_gamma   90.00
#
_symmetry.space_group_name_H-M   'P 1'
#
loop_
_entity.id
_entity.type
_entity.pdbx_description
1 polymer ?
#
loop_
_entity_poly.entity_id
_entity_poly.type
_entity_poly.pdbx_seq_one_letter_code
_entity_poly.pdbx_strand_id
1 'polypeptide(L)'
;MIVSCRVRTPATDLQVAAGVSDILDRRAELKRPPATLAISDAIALGIAGLFSSATPSGRVFGHFYRRGSVDSAELIEAARLEQGFASPEGHAALHCLIGWVRSRVNGQTH
;
A
#
# COMPACT_ATOMS: atom_id res chain seq x y z
N MET A 1 -8.25 -8.78 -9.65
CA MET A 1 -9.40 -7.92 -9.26
C MET A 1 -8.90 -6.48 -9.23
N ILE A 2 -9.61 -5.53 -9.83
CA ILE A 2 -9.12 -4.14 -9.85
C ILE A 2 -9.46 -3.45 -8.52
N VAL A 3 -8.43 -2.94 -7.84
CA VAL A 3 -8.57 -2.03 -6.70
C VAL A 3 -8.37 -0.60 -7.16
N SER A 4 -9.07 0.35 -6.53
CA SER A 4 -8.99 1.76 -6.87
C SER A 4 -9.03 2.67 -5.64
N CYS A 5 -8.31 3.78 -5.74
CA CYS A 5 -8.31 4.89 -4.80
C CYS A 5 -9.47 5.83 -5.13
N ARG A 6 -10.08 6.39 -4.08
CA ARG A 6 -11.12 7.43 -4.17
C ARG A 6 -10.51 8.83 -4.29
N VAL A 7 -9.24 8.98 -3.95
CA VAL A 7 -8.48 10.23 -4.04
C VAL A 7 -7.42 10.14 -5.13
N ARG A 8 -7.01 11.29 -5.67
CA ARG A 8 -5.95 11.39 -6.68
C ARG A 8 -4.68 12.04 -6.18
N THR A 9 -4.72 12.70 -5.01
CA THR A 9 -3.58 13.38 -4.42
C THR A 9 -2.81 12.39 -3.54
N PRO A 10 -1.56 12.04 -3.89
CA PRO A 10 -0.72 11.18 -3.06
C PRO A 10 -0.30 11.89 -1.78
N ALA A 11 -0.12 11.14 -0.70
CA ALA A 11 0.54 11.62 0.50
C ALA A 11 2.02 11.91 0.23
N THR A 12 2.55 12.94 0.89
CA THR A 12 3.99 13.23 0.94
C THR A 12 4.75 12.14 1.72
N ASP A 13 6.06 12.04 1.54
CA ASP A 13 6.91 11.06 2.23
C ASP A 13 6.77 11.11 3.75
N LEU A 14 6.68 12.32 4.32
CA LEU A 14 6.45 12.51 5.76
C LEU A 14 5.08 11.99 6.19
N GLN A 15 4.04 12.24 5.40
CA GLN A 15 2.69 11.73 5.67
C GLN A 15 2.61 10.20 5.51
N VAL A 16 3.38 9.63 4.58
CA VAL A 16 3.51 8.17 4.43
C VAL A 16 4.16 7.58 5.67
N ALA A 17 5.30 8.11 6.11
CA ALA A 17 6.00 7.63 7.30
C ALA A 17 5.10 7.69 8.55
N ALA A 18 4.48 8.85 8.81
CA ALA A 18 3.60 9.04 9.95
C ALA A 18 2.38 8.11 9.90
N GLY A 19 1.75 7.95 8.73
CA GLY A 19 0.57 7.09 8.58
C GLY A 19 0.88 5.60 8.64
N VAL A 20 2.06 5.17 8.20
CA VAL A 20 2.52 3.79 8.38
C VAL A 20 2.76 3.49 9.86
N SER A 21 3.46 4.39 10.58
CA SER A 21 3.67 4.26 12.02
C SER A 21 2.34 4.16 12.79
N ASP A 22 1.39 5.09 12.56
CA ASP A 22 0.07 5.07 13.21
C ASP A 22 -0.65 3.71 13.03
N ILE A 23 -0.64 3.16 11.81
CA ILE A 23 -1.29 1.88 11.54
C ILE A 23 -0.59 0.73 12.24
N LEU A 24 0.73 0.74 12.35
CA LEU A 24 1.48 -0.31 13.04
C LEU A 24 1.26 -0.24 14.55
N ASP A 25 1.28 0.95 15.14
CA ASP A 25 1.02 1.16 16.56
C ASP A 25 -0.39 0.68 16.93
N ARG A 26 -1.40 1.10 16.15
CA ARG A 26 -2.80 0.66 16.36
C ARG A 26 -3.00 -0.84 16.16
N ARG A 27 -2.21 -1.48 15.29
CA ARG A 27 -2.23 -2.95 15.12
C ARG A 27 -1.59 -3.65 16.32
N ALA A 28 -0.52 -3.11 16.88
CA ALA A 28 0.16 -3.68 18.04
C ALA A 28 -0.72 -3.68 19.31
N GLU A 29 -1.64 -2.72 19.43
CA GLU A 29 -2.60 -2.65 20.53
C GLU A 29 -3.71 -3.72 20.47
N LEU A 30 -3.89 -4.40 19.34
CA LEU A 30 -5.00 -5.31 19.10
C LEU A 30 -4.54 -6.76 19.02
N LYS A 31 -5.16 -7.64 19.82
CA LYS A 31 -4.91 -9.10 19.74
C LYS A 31 -5.27 -9.71 18.38
N ARG A 32 -6.27 -9.13 17.70
CA ARG A 32 -6.73 -9.52 16.35
C ARG A 32 -7.17 -8.28 15.59
N PRO A 33 -6.26 -7.58 14.89
CA PRO A 33 -6.60 -6.36 14.16
C PRO A 33 -7.62 -6.66 13.04
N PRO A 34 -8.66 -5.83 12.86
CA PRO A 34 -9.62 -6.04 11.77
C PRO A 34 -8.96 -5.76 10.41
N ALA A 35 -9.39 -6.47 9.36
CA ALA A 35 -8.87 -6.26 8.00
C ALA A 35 -9.13 -4.84 7.48
N THR A 36 -10.14 -4.15 8.01
CA THR A 36 -10.45 -2.75 7.69
C THR A 36 -9.46 -1.74 8.30
N LEU A 37 -8.61 -2.16 9.25
CA LEU A 37 -7.53 -1.33 9.77
C LEU A 37 -6.36 -1.33 8.79
N ALA A 38 -6.42 -0.39 7.86
CA ALA A 38 -5.46 -0.18 6.79
C ALA A 38 -5.13 1.31 6.62
N ILE A 39 -4.03 1.60 5.94
CA ILE A 39 -3.64 2.95 5.51
C ILE A 39 -4.70 3.59 4.60
N SER A 40 -4.67 4.92 4.46
CA SER A 40 -5.56 5.64 3.55
C SER A 40 -5.14 5.49 2.09
N ASP A 41 -6.04 5.85 1.16
CA ASP A 41 -5.75 5.86 -0.27
C ASP A 41 -4.60 6.81 -0.64
N ALA A 42 -4.53 7.98 0.01
CA ALA A 42 -3.44 8.93 -0.23
C ALA A 42 -2.09 8.32 0.16
N ILE A 43 -2.02 7.60 1.28
CA ILE A 43 -0.80 6.92 1.72
C ILE A 43 -0.47 5.76 0.78
N ALA A 44 -1.47 4.97 0.34
CA ALA A 44 -1.25 3.90 -0.63
C ALA A 44 -0.64 4.43 -1.95
N LEU A 45 -1.13 5.57 -2.44
CA LEU A 45 -0.54 6.26 -3.60
C LEU A 45 0.86 6.79 -3.29
N GLY A 46 1.08 7.41 -2.12
CA GLY A 46 2.41 7.89 -1.71
C GLY A 46 3.46 6.78 -1.73
N ILE A 47 3.13 5.61 -1.14
CA ILE A 47 3.99 4.43 -1.17
C ILE A 47 4.25 3.98 -2.61
N ALA A 48 3.23 3.93 -3.47
CA ALA A 48 3.42 3.59 -4.88
C ALA A 48 4.32 4.58 -5.64
N GLY A 49 4.30 5.86 -5.26
CA GLY A 49 5.23 6.86 -5.79
C GLY A 49 6.68 6.55 -5.40
N LEU A 50 6.92 6.24 -4.12
CA LEU A 50 8.25 5.92 -3.58
C LEU A 50 8.90 4.71 -4.26
N PHE A 51 8.11 3.69 -4.59
CA PHE A 51 8.59 2.45 -5.22
C PHE A 51 8.48 2.47 -6.75
N SER A 52 8.10 3.59 -7.37
CA SER A 52 8.03 3.68 -8.83
C SER A 52 9.42 3.76 -9.45
N SER A 53 9.70 2.86 -10.41
CA SER A 53 10.97 2.83 -11.13
C SER A 53 10.83 2.14 -12.50
N ALA A 54 11.94 1.98 -13.23
CA ALA A 54 11.96 1.28 -14.52
C ALA A 54 11.90 -0.25 -14.41
N THR A 55 12.07 -0.82 -13.21
CA THR A 55 11.98 -2.28 -12.99
C THR A 55 10.55 -2.78 -13.28
N PRO A 56 10.36 -4.09 -13.54
CA PRO A 56 9.02 -4.63 -13.77
C PRO A 56 8.03 -4.33 -12.62
N SER A 57 8.43 -4.56 -11.37
CA SER A 57 7.68 -4.21 -10.16
C SER A 57 7.48 -2.69 -10.04
N GLY A 58 8.54 -1.90 -10.26
CA GLY A 58 8.50 -0.44 -10.27
C GLY A 58 7.49 0.16 -11.24
N ARG A 59 7.26 -0.51 -12.39
CA ARG A 59 6.25 -0.11 -13.36
C ARG A 59 4.83 -0.37 -12.89
N VAL A 60 4.58 -1.43 -12.11
CA VAL A 60 3.27 -1.69 -11.49
C VAL A 60 2.95 -0.58 -10.49
N PHE A 61 3.90 -0.22 -9.62
CA PHE A 61 3.73 0.91 -8.69
C PHE A 61 3.51 2.23 -9.44
N GLY A 62 4.29 2.49 -10.48
CA GLY A 62 4.11 3.68 -11.30
C GLY A 62 2.76 3.75 -12.00
N HIS A 63 2.23 2.62 -12.46
CA HIS A 63 0.89 2.54 -13.03
C HIS A 63 -0.16 2.89 -11.97
N PHE A 64 -0.09 2.25 -10.80
CA PHE A 64 -1.01 2.49 -9.70
C PHE A 64 -0.96 3.95 -9.22
N TYR A 65 0.25 4.50 -9.03
CA TYR A 65 0.48 5.89 -8.65
C TYR A 65 -0.19 6.89 -9.62
N ARG A 66 -0.05 6.67 -10.93
CA ARG A 66 -0.59 7.58 -11.95
C ARG A 66 -2.09 7.44 -12.18
N ARG A 67 -2.61 6.20 -12.12
CA ARG A 67 -4.01 5.91 -12.46
C ARG A 67 -4.93 5.88 -11.25
N GLY A 68 -4.39 5.65 -10.06
CA GLY A 68 -5.16 5.39 -8.86
C GLY A 68 -5.87 4.04 -8.87
N SER A 69 -5.57 3.16 -9.82
CA SER A 69 -6.17 1.83 -9.95
C SER A 69 -5.17 0.84 -10.52
N VAL A 70 -5.25 -0.42 -10.11
CA VAL A 70 -4.36 -1.50 -10.57
C VAL A 70 -4.97 -2.87 -10.24
N ASP A 71 -4.51 -3.93 -10.90
CA ASP A 71 -4.86 -5.28 -10.46
C ASP A 71 -4.24 -5.60 -9.09
N SER A 72 -5.09 -6.10 -8.19
CA SER A 72 -4.73 -6.42 -6.81
C SER A 72 -3.62 -7.45 -6.70
N ALA A 73 -3.63 -8.48 -7.56
CA ALA A 73 -2.63 -9.54 -7.53
C ALA A 73 -1.28 -9.01 -8.01
N GLU A 74 -1.27 -8.24 -9.10
CA GLU A 74 -0.04 -7.60 -9.60
C GLU A 74 0.58 -6.67 -8.55
N LEU A 75 -0.22 -5.84 -7.88
CA LEU A 75 0.29 -4.93 -6.87
C LEU A 75 0.81 -5.66 -5.62
N ILE A 76 0.15 -6.75 -5.20
CA ILE A 76 0.63 -7.58 -4.07
C ILE A 76 1.95 -8.27 -4.41
N GLU A 77 2.06 -8.84 -5.61
CA GLU A 77 3.28 -9.54 -6.02
C GLU A 77 4.45 -8.56 -6.20
N ALA A 78 4.21 -7.38 -6.79
CA ALA A 78 5.22 -6.32 -6.86
C ALA A 78 5.67 -5.89 -5.46
N ALA A 79 4.74 -5.70 -4.51
CA ALA A 79 5.06 -5.33 -3.13
C ALA A 79 5.86 -6.41 -2.40
N ARG A 80 5.51 -7.68 -2.56
CA ARG A 80 6.25 -8.80 -1.95
C ARG A 80 7.67 -8.91 -2.51
N LEU A 81 7.84 -8.69 -3.82
CA LEU A 81 9.15 -8.70 -4.44
C LEU A 81 10.03 -7.59 -3.85
N GLU A 82 9.54 -6.34 -3.84
CA GLU A 82 10.30 -5.20 -3.32
C GLU A 82 10.57 -5.32 -1.81
N GLN A 83 9.69 -5.98 -1.03
CA GLN A 83 9.93 -6.26 0.38
C GLN A 83 11.21 -7.07 0.64
N GLY A 84 11.67 -7.85 -0.33
CA GLY A 84 12.93 -8.61 -0.25
C GLY A 84 14.18 -7.75 -0.40
N PHE A 85 14.05 -6.51 -0.88
CA PHE A 85 15.16 -5.59 -1.15
C PHE A 85 15.07 -4.27 -0.36
N ALA A 86 13.89 -3.95 0.17
CA ALA A 86 13.63 -2.70 0.88
C ALA A 86 14.34 -2.61 2.24
N SER A 87 14.57 -1.38 2.70
CA SER A 87 14.93 -1.10 4.11
C SER A 87 13.80 -1.56 5.06
N PRO A 88 14.02 -1.61 6.39
CA PRO A 88 12.96 -1.91 7.34
C PRO A 88 11.73 -1.00 7.20
N GLU A 89 11.94 0.30 7.00
CA GLU A 89 10.86 1.29 6.81
C GLU A 89 10.12 1.04 5.48
N GLY A 90 10.86 0.76 4.41
CA GLY A 90 10.27 0.40 3.13
C GLY A 90 9.48 -0.91 3.19
N HIS A 91 10.00 -1.91 3.90
CA HIS A 91 9.33 -3.19 4.13
C HIS A 91 8.01 -3.00 4.88
N ALA A 92 8.01 -2.16 5.92
CA ALA A 92 6.83 -1.80 6.69
C ALA A 92 5.79 -1.07 5.85
N ALA A 93 6.21 -0.11 5.02
CA ALA A 93 5.33 0.59 4.09
C ALA A 93 4.65 -0.38 3.10
N LEU A 94 5.44 -1.25 2.46
CA LEU A 94 4.92 -2.27 1.53
C LEU A 94 3.99 -3.27 2.23
N HIS A 95 4.28 -3.64 3.48
CA HIS A 95 3.39 -4.49 4.29
C HIS A 95 2.04 -3.81 4.53
N CYS A 96 2.03 -2.52 4.86
CA CYS A 96 0.82 -1.73 5.00
C CYS A 96 0.05 -1.60 3.68
N LEU A 97 0.74 -1.43 2.55
CA LEU A 97 0.14 -1.40 1.21
C LEU A 97 -0.57 -2.72 0.88
N ILE A 98 0.08 -3.88 1.12
CA ILE A 98 -0.54 -5.19 0.94
C ILE A 98 -1.80 -5.33 1.82
N GLY A 99 -1.72 -4.84 3.07
CA GLY A 99 -2.87 -4.80 3.98
C GLY A 99 -4.04 -3.98 3.42
N TRP A 100 -3.77 -2.82 2.82
CA TRP A 100 -4.78 -2.00 2.15
C TRP A 100 -5.38 -2.70 0.94
N VAL A 101 -4.59 -3.34 0.08
CA VAL A 101 -5.13 -4.09 -1.07
C VAL A 101 -6.08 -5.18 -0.60
N ARG A 102 -5.69 -5.95 0.43
CA ARG A 102 -6.52 -7.02 1.00
C ARG A 102 -7.82 -6.49 1.62
N SER A 103 -7.78 -5.33 2.28
CA SER A 103 -8.99 -4.73 2.85
C SER A 103 -9.99 -4.33 1.77
N ARG A 104 -9.51 -3.86 0.61
CA ARG A 104 -10.33 -3.54 -0.56
C ARG A 104 -10.98 -4.77 -1.17
N VAL A 105 -10.20 -5.83 -1.41
CA VAL A 105 -10.68 -7.08 -1.98
C VAL A 105 -11.75 -7.70 -1.08
N ASN A 106 -11.51 -7.78 0.23
CA ASN A 106 -12.45 -8.36 1.18
C ASN A 106 -13.71 -7.51 1.38
N GLY A 107 -13.59 -6.18 1.27
CA GLY A 107 -14.72 -5.26 1.38
C GLY A 107 -15.63 -5.21 0.15
N GLN A 108 -15.22 -5.80 -0.97
CA GLN A 108 -16.01 -5.88 -2.20
C GLN A 108 -16.84 -7.18 -2.30
N THR A 109 -16.66 -8.12 -1.37
CA THR A 109 -17.36 -9.42 -1.33
C THR A 109 -18.59 -9.42 -0.41
N HIS A 110 -19.05 -8.24 0.02
CA HIS A 110 -20.26 -8.01 0.81
C HIS A 110 -21.21 -7.09 0.05
#